data_AF-A0AAD4NDI4-F1
#
_entry.id   AF-A0AAD4NDI4-F1
#
_cell.length_a   1.000
_cell.length_b   1.000
_cell.length_c   1.000
_cell.angle_alpha   90.00
_cell.angle_beta   90.00
_cell.angle_gamma   90.00
#
_symmetry.space_group_name_H-M   'P 1'
#
loop_
_entity.id
_entity.type
_entity.pdbx_description
1 polymer ?
#
loop_
_entity_poly.entity_id
_entity_poly.type
_entity_poly.pdbx_seq_one_letter_code
_entity_poly.pdbx_strand_id
1 'polypeptide(L)'
;MNTSLLVIAIFLVASFVGFQTASDSLSESEIFSWPQTAKRSLPNYEEEKPKNVIVVQAKRRNQAQELVDQNATNESISDSSSDAIAQDRSQSDDDDDDQTDLGDSDVSEERNPEDLINNQLSPVGLDAEQKRPDDIVSVINNAFNNRKSFSCPKIKDDFLTGTSTANLSPEDIGIIGAMGDSLATGTGLWPKTGIAFRGAAFPIGGDATIDGLVTVPNILREFTVHNTLVGVSHGMGDKEQLPKHQLNVAESGATTSSMPDQAVELVHRIQHLKEVDIYNNWAMIIITVGTEEVCGNCTGPDTQALIEALNILNRGIRKAFVVLLGPIHVSSSYHQKANLLKSRCECSRNKSDEFMIHLSEEWKSAFEEIHEHMEDTKRRTFNVLALPMLTITSRYPYSLFIPNKPLLNRRGHNYAAKWLWNRLIGGPKYNLSNAILSQDAYFCPSLGCPYFRNTDNYNYCKIQSHTDAEMEARLARELALEKQMGKTKFQIYTSALFIVSIAFLAVVVLGTTFYQRSKKGSKGRFDHIPVANEVYRHKSFRERKSSVTGSMSESPLHSSESPS
;
A
#
# COMPACT_ATOMS: atom_id res chain seq x y z
N MET A 1 -32.42 19.00 -39.47
CA MET A 1 -31.05 19.45 -39.82
C MET A 1 -30.59 19.10 -41.24
N ASN A 2 -31.46 18.61 -42.15
CA ASN A 2 -31.06 18.17 -43.49
C ASN A 2 -31.48 19.08 -44.65
N THR A 3 -32.18 20.19 -44.40
CA THR A 3 -32.62 21.12 -45.46
C THR A 3 -31.67 22.30 -45.67
N SER A 4 -30.91 22.71 -44.64
CA SER A 4 -29.99 23.87 -44.73
C SER A 4 -28.69 23.56 -45.50
N LEU A 5 -28.21 22.31 -45.50
CA LEU A 5 -26.99 21.91 -46.21
C LEU A 5 -27.17 21.83 -47.73
N LEU A 6 -28.38 21.51 -48.20
CA LEU A 6 -28.68 21.45 -49.64
C LEU A 6 -28.74 22.86 -50.26
N VAL A 7 -29.22 23.85 -49.50
CA VAL A 7 -29.34 25.24 -49.96
C VAL A 7 -27.96 25.91 -50.09
N ILE A 8 -27.03 25.62 -49.17
CA ILE A 8 -25.66 26.16 -49.23
C ILE A 8 -24.87 25.58 -50.41
N ALA A 9 -25.08 24.30 -50.73
CA ALA A 9 -24.43 23.65 -51.87
C ALA A 9 -24.92 24.21 -53.23
N ILE A 10 -26.20 24.60 -53.33
CA ILE A 10 -26.76 25.19 -54.55
C ILE A 10 -26.30 26.65 -54.73
N PHE A 11 -26.16 27.41 -53.63
CA PHE A 11 -25.67 28.80 -53.70
C PHE A 11 -24.19 28.92 -54.09
N LEU A 12 -23.33 27.99 -53.64
CA LEU A 12 -21.90 28.03 -53.97
C LEU A 12 -21.58 27.66 -55.43
N VAL A 13 -22.44 26.87 -56.08
CA VAL A 13 -22.28 26.52 -57.50
C VAL A 13 -22.74 27.65 -58.43
N ALA A 14 -23.68 28.49 -57.99
CA ALA A 14 -24.20 29.61 -58.79
C ALA A 14 -23.24 30.82 -58.86
N SER A 15 -22.36 31.00 -57.87
CA SER A 15 -21.45 32.16 -57.82
C SER A 15 -20.17 32.03 -58.67
N PHE A 16 -19.89 30.85 -59.23
CA PHE A 16 -18.61 30.59 -59.94
C PHE A 16 -18.68 30.71 -61.48
N VAL A 17 -19.84 31.02 -62.07
CA VAL A 17 -20.03 31.05 -63.54
C VAL A 17 -20.19 32.47 -64.11
N GLY A 18 -20.16 33.52 -63.29
CA GLY A 18 -20.36 34.89 -63.75
C GLY A 18 -19.32 35.87 -63.24
N PHE A 19 -18.18 35.97 -63.94
CA PHE A 19 -17.49 37.22 -64.35
C PHE A 19 -15.98 37.00 -64.50
N GLN A 20 -15.52 36.99 -65.76
CA GLN A 20 -14.16 37.35 -66.13
C GLN A 20 -14.29 38.28 -67.35
N THR A 21 -13.90 39.54 -67.18
CA THR A 21 -13.06 40.39 -68.08
C THR A 21 -13.36 41.86 -67.85
N ALA A 22 -12.39 42.61 -67.31
CA ALA A 22 -11.81 43.83 -67.90
C ALA A 22 -11.08 44.64 -66.82
N SER A 23 -9.84 44.99 -67.15
CA SER A 23 -8.85 45.76 -66.41
C SER A 23 -9.12 47.27 -66.45
N ASP A 24 -8.83 48.00 -65.37
CA ASP A 24 -7.73 48.97 -65.27
C ASP A 24 -7.95 50.09 -64.24
N SER A 25 -6.92 50.26 -63.40
CA SER A 25 -6.36 51.52 -62.87
C SER A 25 -7.02 52.31 -61.71
N LEU A 26 -6.11 52.74 -60.81
CA LEU A 26 -6.15 53.80 -59.78
C LEU A 26 -6.82 53.44 -58.43
N SER A 27 -6.32 53.78 -57.25
CA SER A 27 -5.02 54.21 -56.68
C SER A 27 -5.24 54.34 -55.17
N GLU A 28 -4.25 53.96 -54.36
CA GLU A 28 -3.91 54.42 -53.00
C GLU A 28 -5.01 54.66 -51.94
N SER A 29 -4.97 53.90 -50.83
CA SER A 29 -4.34 54.35 -49.58
C SER A 29 -4.53 53.33 -48.44
N GLU A 30 -3.37 52.86 -47.95
CA GLU A 30 -2.99 52.55 -46.56
C GLU A 30 -4.02 51.94 -45.58
N ILE A 31 -3.66 50.78 -44.98
CA ILE A 31 -3.34 50.68 -43.53
C ILE A 31 -3.01 49.22 -43.12
N PHE A 32 -1.85 49.10 -42.48
CA PHE A 32 -1.38 48.13 -41.50
C PHE A 32 -0.91 46.71 -41.90
N SER A 33 0.40 46.65 -42.14
CA SER A 33 1.30 45.53 -41.90
C SER A 33 1.54 45.29 -40.40
N TRP A 34 1.81 44.03 -40.05
CA TRP A 34 2.44 43.62 -38.79
C TRP A 34 3.90 44.10 -38.75
N PRO A 35 4.46 44.43 -37.57
CA PRO A 35 5.54 43.56 -37.09
C PRO A 35 5.65 43.43 -35.55
N GLN A 36 6.44 42.42 -35.20
CA GLN A 36 7.05 42.07 -33.91
C GLN A 36 7.33 43.22 -32.92
N THR A 37 7.15 42.91 -31.62
CA THR A 37 7.90 43.35 -30.41
C THR A 37 6.96 43.15 -29.20
N ALA A 38 7.32 42.92 -27.94
CA ALA A 38 8.57 42.94 -27.20
C ALA A 38 8.37 42.12 -25.90
N LYS A 39 9.48 41.71 -25.29
CA LYS A 39 9.59 41.32 -23.87
C LYS A 39 8.87 42.35 -22.99
N ARG A 40 7.98 41.90 -22.11
CA ARG A 40 7.52 42.67 -20.95
C ARG A 40 7.49 41.77 -19.71
N SER A 41 8.08 42.33 -18.66
CA SER A 41 8.26 41.83 -17.31
C SER A 41 6.98 41.35 -16.64
N LEU A 42 7.13 40.26 -15.86
CA LEU A 42 6.14 39.66 -14.96
C LEU A 42 5.57 40.68 -13.96
N PRO A 43 4.25 40.70 -13.72
CA PRO A 43 3.68 41.29 -12.52
C PRO A 43 3.76 40.28 -11.37
N ASN A 44 4.18 40.79 -10.21
CA ASN A 44 4.19 40.13 -8.91
C ASN A 44 2.73 39.76 -8.54
N TYR A 45 2.45 38.48 -8.31
CA TYR A 45 1.14 38.03 -7.80
C TYR A 45 1.34 37.59 -6.34
N GLU A 46 0.85 38.40 -5.42
CA GLU A 46 0.73 38.06 -4.00
C GLU A 46 -0.23 36.89 -3.82
N GLU A 47 0.19 35.89 -3.03
CA GLU A 47 -0.62 34.77 -2.58
C GLU A 47 -1.70 35.25 -1.59
N GLU A 48 -2.96 35.31 -2.04
CA GLU A 48 -4.11 35.42 -1.15
C GLU A 48 -4.32 34.09 -0.40
N LYS A 49 -4.07 34.11 0.92
CA LYS A 49 -4.45 33.05 1.86
C LYS A 49 -5.98 32.79 1.80
N PRO A 50 -6.44 31.54 1.67
CA PRO A 50 -7.85 31.24 1.90
C PRO A 50 -8.18 31.33 3.39
N LYS A 51 -9.28 32.04 3.66
CA LYS A 51 -9.87 32.34 4.96
C LYS A 51 -10.47 31.09 5.61
N ASN A 52 -10.18 30.94 6.91
CA ASN A 52 -10.91 30.24 7.97
C ASN A 52 -12.02 29.25 7.56
N VAL A 53 -11.75 27.96 7.74
CA VAL A 53 -12.78 26.94 7.91
C VAL A 53 -13.25 26.95 9.38
N ILE A 54 -14.56 27.06 9.55
CA ILE A 54 -15.26 27.14 10.83
C ILE A 54 -15.16 25.79 11.55
N VAL A 55 -14.50 25.76 12.72
CA VAL A 55 -14.57 24.64 13.65
C VAL A 55 -15.80 24.83 14.53
N VAL A 56 -16.80 23.95 14.38
CA VAL A 56 -17.93 23.86 15.30
C VAL A 56 -17.45 23.17 16.58
N GLN A 57 -17.08 23.95 17.59
CA GLN A 57 -16.86 23.44 18.94
C GLN A 57 -18.21 23.25 19.64
N ALA A 58 -18.62 21.99 19.81
CA ALA A 58 -19.69 21.62 20.73
C ALA A 58 -19.18 21.78 22.17
N LYS A 59 -19.56 22.88 22.82
CA LYS A 59 -19.25 23.21 24.21
C LYS A 59 -20.22 22.44 25.15
N ARG A 60 -19.81 21.30 25.72
CA ARG A 60 -20.51 20.73 26.89
C ARG A 60 -20.14 21.53 28.13
N ARG A 61 -21.14 22.18 28.73
CA ARG A 61 -21.05 22.91 30.01
C ARG A 61 -20.96 21.91 31.16
N ASN A 62 -19.93 22.03 31.98
CA ASN A 62 -19.97 21.58 33.37
C ASN A 62 -20.75 22.63 34.18
N GLN A 63 -21.82 22.21 34.83
CA GLN A 63 -22.47 22.96 35.91
C GLN A 63 -22.22 22.19 37.20
N ALA A 64 -21.49 22.83 38.10
CA ALA A 64 -21.52 22.57 39.53
C ALA A 64 -22.06 23.83 40.19
N GLN A 65 -23.16 23.73 40.94
CA GLN A 65 -23.41 24.63 42.08
C GLN A 65 -24.46 24.05 43.04
N GLU A 66 -24.05 23.98 44.31
CA GLU A 66 -24.75 24.12 45.60
C GLU A 66 -26.09 23.41 45.88
N LEU A 67 -26.07 22.62 46.97
CA LEU A 67 -27.07 22.68 48.04
C LEU A 67 -26.39 22.39 49.40
N VAL A 68 -26.92 23.07 50.42
CA VAL A 68 -26.35 23.43 51.72
C VAL A 68 -27.00 22.60 52.85
N ASP A 69 -26.23 22.45 53.94
CA ASP A 69 -26.57 22.06 55.33
C ASP A 69 -27.14 20.65 55.66
N GLN A 70 -26.45 19.92 56.54
CA GLN A 70 -26.78 19.86 57.99
C GLN A 70 -25.87 18.89 58.81
N ASN A 71 -25.50 19.38 60.00
CA ASN A 71 -25.20 18.68 61.27
C ASN A 71 -23.91 17.87 61.49
N ALA A 72 -22.96 18.58 62.13
CA ALA A 72 -22.35 18.31 63.44
C ALA A 72 -22.65 16.96 64.15
N THR A 73 -21.61 16.28 64.65
CA THR A 73 -21.15 16.31 66.06
C THR A 73 -20.03 15.29 66.31
N ASN A 74 -19.03 15.72 67.11
CA ASN A 74 -18.27 15.01 68.17
C ASN A 74 -17.62 13.63 67.88
N GLU A 75 -16.48 13.22 68.42
CA GLU A 75 -15.49 13.76 69.35
C GLU A 75 -14.29 12.80 69.28
N SER A 76 -13.12 13.34 69.61
CA SER A 76 -11.87 12.63 69.96
C SER A 76 -12.05 11.51 70.99
N ILE A 77 -11.14 10.53 71.01
CA ILE A 77 -10.26 10.23 72.16
C ILE A 77 -9.21 9.17 71.77
N SER A 78 -8.02 9.38 72.32
CA SER A 78 -6.75 8.68 72.21
C SER A 78 -6.59 7.50 73.20
N ASP A 79 -5.42 6.86 73.08
CA ASP A 79 -4.63 6.15 74.10
C ASP A 79 -4.88 4.64 74.27
N SER A 80 -3.90 3.81 73.85
CA SER A 80 -2.70 3.33 74.60
C SER A 80 -3.05 2.08 75.42
N SER A 81 -2.41 0.92 75.27
CA SER A 81 -1.11 0.52 75.84
C SER A 81 -1.12 -1.04 75.85
N SER A 82 -0.09 -1.70 75.33
CA SER A 82 1.03 -2.37 76.05
C SER A 82 0.86 -3.89 76.26
N ASP A 83 2.02 -4.57 76.24
CA ASP A 83 2.35 -5.87 76.85
C ASP A 83 2.40 -7.16 75.99
N ALA A 84 3.58 -7.37 75.38
CA ALA A 84 4.63 -8.30 75.81
C ALA A 84 4.35 -9.82 76.09
N ILE A 85 5.05 -10.65 75.29
CA ILE A 85 5.94 -11.79 75.66
C ILE A 85 5.45 -13.27 75.62
N ALA A 86 6.33 -14.09 74.99
CA ALA A 86 6.64 -15.53 75.14
C ALA A 86 5.85 -16.55 74.29
N GLN A 87 6.49 -17.19 73.28
CA GLN A 87 7.18 -18.52 73.31
C GLN A 87 6.17 -19.70 73.35
N ASP A 88 6.25 -20.82 72.63
CA ASP A 88 7.27 -21.52 71.86
C ASP A 88 6.56 -22.67 71.07
N ARG A 89 7.19 -23.14 69.97
CA ARG A 89 7.18 -24.50 69.37
C ARG A 89 5.97 -25.16 68.66
N SER A 90 6.40 -25.80 67.55
CA SER A 90 6.03 -27.08 66.90
C SER A 90 4.84 -27.18 65.93
N GLN A 91 5.19 -27.15 64.63
CA GLN A 91 5.11 -28.25 63.65
C GLN A 91 3.90 -29.22 63.71
N SER A 92 3.01 -29.14 62.71
CA SER A 92 2.61 -30.24 61.81
C SER A 92 1.47 -29.80 60.87
N ASP A 93 1.75 -29.89 59.57
CA ASP A 93 0.91 -30.33 58.44
C ASP A 93 -0.62 -30.41 58.63
N ASP A 94 -1.38 -29.68 57.81
CA ASP A 94 -2.21 -30.25 56.73
C ASP A 94 -3.04 -29.16 56.03
N ASP A 95 -2.96 -29.18 54.69
CA ASP A 95 -3.92 -28.80 53.63
C ASP A 95 -4.94 -27.66 53.84
N ASP A 96 -4.87 -26.63 53.00
CA ASP A 96 -6.00 -26.25 52.13
C ASP A 96 -5.63 -25.15 51.12
N ASP A 97 -6.28 -25.23 49.97
CA ASP A 97 -6.14 -24.43 48.76
C ASP A 97 -6.16 -22.90 48.98
N ASP A 98 -5.19 -22.20 48.38
CA ASP A 98 -5.42 -20.83 47.94
C ASP A 98 -4.63 -20.52 46.66
N GLN A 99 -5.35 -20.68 45.55
CA GLN A 99 -4.99 -20.20 44.23
C GLN A 99 -5.04 -18.67 44.25
N THR A 100 -3.91 -18.03 44.53
CA THR A 100 -3.78 -16.58 44.45
C THR A 100 -3.39 -16.17 43.04
N ASP A 101 -4.38 -15.63 42.34
CA ASP A 101 -4.25 -14.73 41.19
C ASP A 101 -3.20 -13.65 41.49
N LEU A 102 -2.05 -13.68 40.82
CA LEU A 102 -1.13 -12.56 40.78
C LEU A 102 -1.24 -11.86 39.43
N GLY A 103 -2.33 -11.10 39.32
CA GLY A 103 -2.42 -9.96 38.43
C GLY A 103 -1.76 -8.73 39.07
N ASP A 104 -1.02 -8.01 38.25
CA ASP A 104 -0.66 -6.59 38.37
C ASP A 104 0.38 -6.17 39.43
N SER A 105 1.64 -6.06 39.00
CA SER A 105 2.43 -4.82 39.21
C SER A 105 3.62 -4.77 38.25
N ASP A 106 3.37 -4.39 36.99
CA ASP A 106 4.39 -4.24 35.92
C ASP A 106 5.36 -3.05 36.15
N VAL A 107 5.49 -2.60 37.42
CA VAL A 107 6.34 -1.47 37.85
C VAL A 107 7.49 -1.96 38.75
N SER A 108 7.40 -3.14 39.36
CA SER A 108 8.39 -3.61 40.34
C SER A 108 9.55 -4.44 39.74
N GLU A 109 9.44 -4.88 38.50
CA GLU A 109 10.42 -5.77 37.84
C GLU A 109 11.40 -5.08 36.86
N GLU A 110 11.65 -3.78 37.02
CA GLU A 110 12.85 -3.13 36.44
C GLU A 110 14.11 -3.33 37.32
N ARG A 111 13.98 -3.91 38.52
CA ARG A 111 15.11 -4.15 39.44
C ARG A 111 15.64 -5.59 39.36
N ASN A 112 16.85 -5.74 38.85
CA ASN A 112 17.71 -6.88 39.20
C ASN A 112 18.30 -6.60 40.61
N PRO A 113 18.31 -7.57 41.55
CA PRO A 113 18.97 -7.38 42.86
C PRO A 113 20.46 -7.04 42.79
N GLU A 114 21.11 -7.21 41.64
CA GLU A 114 22.53 -6.93 41.43
C GLU A 114 22.87 -5.44 41.22
N ASP A 115 21.88 -4.55 41.06
CA ASP A 115 22.11 -3.11 40.80
C ASP A 115 22.20 -2.24 42.07
N LEU A 116 22.38 -2.82 43.27
CA LEU A 116 22.44 -2.08 44.55
C LEU A 116 23.78 -1.37 44.83
N ILE A 117 24.68 -1.25 43.86
CA ILE A 117 25.95 -0.54 44.02
C ILE A 117 25.98 0.68 43.10
N ASN A 118 25.25 1.73 43.50
CA ASN A 118 25.58 3.15 43.32
C ASN A 118 24.30 4.01 43.39
N ASN A 119 23.78 4.20 44.61
CA ASN A 119 22.80 5.24 44.89
C ASN A 119 23.52 6.51 45.35
N GLN A 120 23.51 7.54 44.51
CA GLN A 120 23.49 8.95 44.95
C GLN A 120 23.25 9.81 43.72
N LEU A 121 22.04 10.38 43.59
CA LEU A 121 21.76 11.75 43.13
C LEU A 121 20.24 11.96 42.98
N SER A 122 19.77 13.04 43.58
CA SER A 122 18.36 13.48 43.67
C SER A 122 17.86 14.08 42.35
N PRO A 123 16.54 14.09 42.06
CA PRO A 123 16.00 14.68 40.84
C PRO A 123 16.01 16.22 40.92
N VAL A 124 16.56 16.87 39.89
CA VAL A 124 16.45 18.32 39.66
C VAL A 124 15.16 18.57 38.86
N GLY A 125 14.28 19.41 39.40
CA GLY A 125 13.09 19.91 38.69
C GLY A 125 13.47 20.94 37.62
N LEU A 126 12.82 20.88 36.47
CA LEU A 126 12.95 21.89 35.42
C LEU A 126 11.57 22.30 34.92
N ASP A 127 11.21 23.54 35.25
CA ASP A 127 10.23 24.34 34.55
C ASP A 127 10.78 24.70 33.16
N ALA A 128 9.98 24.49 32.09
CA ALA A 128 10.21 25.17 30.81
C ALA A 128 8.96 25.10 29.92
N GLU A 129 8.15 26.15 30.00
CA GLU A 129 7.18 26.55 28.99
C GLU A 129 7.89 27.43 27.96
N GLN A 130 8.28 26.92 26.78
CA GLN A 130 8.50 27.78 25.61
C GLN A 130 8.48 27.06 24.24
N LYS A 131 7.47 27.46 23.44
CA LYS A 131 7.40 27.62 21.97
C LYS A 131 8.12 26.63 21.03
N ARG A 132 7.25 25.88 20.33
CA ARG A 132 7.43 25.18 19.05
C ARG A 132 7.72 26.15 17.88
N PRO A 133 8.56 25.76 16.91
CA PRO A 133 8.31 26.02 15.51
C PRO A 133 8.25 24.74 14.67
N ASP A 134 7.63 24.89 13.50
CA ASP A 134 7.00 23.86 12.67
C ASP A 134 7.96 22.86 12.01
N ASP A 135 7.68 21.59 12.24
CA ASP A 135 7.85 20.53 11.26
C ASP A 135 6.76 19.51 11.58
N ILE A 136 5.96 19.09 10.61
CA ILE A 136 4.84 18.16 10.86
C ILE A 136 5.44 16.82 11.32
N VAL A 137 5.61 16.71 12.64
CA VAL A 137 5.63 15.46 13.40
C VAL A 137 4.40 14.71 12.92
N SER A 138 4.51 13.42 12.61
CA SER A 138 3.32 12.57 12.49
C SER A 138 2.49 12.84 13.74
N VAL A 139 1.39 13.58 13.61
CA VAL A 139 0.68 14.07 14.79
C VAL A 139 0.01 12.85 15.40
N ILE A 140 0.65 12.26 16.41
CA ILE A 140 0.10 11.14 17.15
C ILE A 140 -0.99 11.75 18.01
N ASN A 141 -2.23 11.66 17.52
CA ASN A 141 -3.37 12.24 18.22
C ASN A 141 -3.79 11.36 19.40
N ASN A 142 -3.72 10.03 19.21
CA ASN A 142 -4.18 9.02 20.18
C ASN A 142 -3.17 7.88 20.29
N ALA A 143 -3.24 7.17 21.42
CA ALA A 143 -2.47 5.96 21.69
C ALA A 143 -3.24 5.04 22.64
N PHE A 144 -2.83 3.78 22.77
CA PHE A 144 -3.47 2.79 23.65
C PHE A 144 -2.43 1.87 24.29
N ASN A 145 -2.76 1.21 25.40
CA ASN A 145 -1.83 0.32 26.10
C ASN A 145 -2.27 -1.15 26.10
N ASN A 146 -3.55 -1.39 25.90
CA ASN A 146 -4.17 -2.71 26.05
C ASN A 146 -5.54 -2.70 25.37
N ARG A 147 -6.24 -3.83 25.39
CA ARG A 147 -7.56 -3.93 24.75
C ARG A 147 -8.60 -2.97 25.36
N LYS A 148 -8.56 -2.78 26.68
CA LYS A 148 -9.51 -1.91 27.41
C LYS A 148 -9.35 -0.42 27.09
N SER A 149 -8.14 0.00 26.70
CA SER A 149 -7.81 1.39 26.36
C SER A 149 -7.77 1.65 24.84
N PHE A 150 -8.16 0.67 24.02
CA PHE A 150 -8.15 0.82 22.57
C PHE A 150 -9.12 1.91 22.13
N SER A 151 -8.58 2.98 21.55
CA SER A 151 -9.30 4.18 21.14
C SER A 151 -8.86 4.70 19.76
N CYS A 152 -8.20 3.85 18.97
CA CYS A 152 -7.75 4.22 17.64
C CYS A 152 -8.95 4.33 16.67
N PRO A 153 -8.93 5.31 15.76
CA PRO A 153 -9.98 5.45 14.77
C PRO A 153 -9.95 4.27 13.79
N LYS A 154 -11.13 3.72 13.50
CA LYS A 154 -11.37 2.78 12.41
C LYS A 154 -11.94 3.57 11.24
N ILE A 155 -11.31 3.47 10.08
CA ILE A 155 -11.46 4.39 8.96
C ILE A 155 -11.91 3.70 7.68
N LYS A 156 -11.99 2.37 7.67
CA LYS A 156 -12.32 1.57 6.47
C LYS A 156 -13.72 1.87 5.91
N ASP A 157 -14.68 2.17 6.77
CA ASP A 157 -16.05 2.49 6.39
C ASP A 157 -16.19 3.91 5.82
N ASP A 158 -15.32 4.84 6.26
CA ASP A 158 -15.37 6.25 5.87
C ASP A 158 -14.52 6.55 4.62
N PHE A 159 -13.41 5.85 4.45
CA PHE A 159 -12.39 6.15 3.44
C PHE A 159 -12.05 4.95 2.54
N LEU A 160 -11.70 5.26 1.29
CA LEU A 160 -11.21 4.29 0.33
C LEU A 160 -9.75 3.92 0.65
N THR A 161 -9.58 2.75 1.24
CA THR A 161 -8.30 2.21 1.69
C THR A 161 -7.92 0.93 0.94
N GLY A 162 -6.67 0.49 1.09
CA GLY A 162 -6.21 -0.80 0.56
C GLY A 162 -6.20 -0.94 -0.98
N THR A 163 -6.25 0.18 -1.72
CA THR A 163 -6.15 0.16 -3.20
C THR A 163 -4.69 0.19 -3.68
N SER A 164 -3.78 0.71 -2.85
CA SER A 164 -2.34 0.76 -3.08
C SER A 164 -1.56 0.74 -1.77
N THR A 165 -0.25 0.60 -1.87
CA THR A 165 0.69 0.68 -0.74
C THR A 165 0.67 2.05 -0.05
N ALA A 166 0.34 3.13 -0.78
CA ALA A 166 0.27 4.49 -0.24
C ALA A 166 -0.89 4.70 0.74
N ASN A 167 -2.01 3.99 0.57
CA ASN A 167 -3.23 4.11 1.37
C ASN A 167 -3.58 2.81 2.10
N LEU A 168 -2.56 2.07 2.52
CA LEU A 168 -2.71 0.82 3.24
C LEU A 168 -2.90 1.07 4.74
N SER A 169 -4.10 0.81 5.25
CA SER A 169 -4.43 0.93 6.66
C SER A 169 -4.21 -0.40 7.41
N PRO A 170 -4.10 -0.39 8.75
CA PRO A 170 -4.10 -1.62 9.55
C PRO A 170 -5.31 -2.54 9.31
N GLU A 171 -6.47 -1.97 8.95
CA GLU A 171 -7.72 -2.73 8.73
C GLU A 171 -7.74 -3.47 7.37
N ASP A 172 -6.78 -3.20 6.49
CA ASP A 172 -6.68 -3.83 5.17
C ASP A 172 -5.89 -5.14 5.18
N ILE A 173 -5.13 -5.40 6.25
CA ILE A 173 -4.31 -6.59 6.39
C ILE A 173 -5.20 -7.80 6.72
N GLY A 174 -5.28 -8.74 5.80
CA GLY A 174 -6.03 -9.99 5.98
C GLY A 174 -5.14 -11.23 6.12
N ILE A 175 -3.88 -11.14 5.66
CA ILE A 175 -2.91 -12.23 5.71
C ILE A 175 -1.66 -11.71 6.42
N ILE A 176 -1.09 -12.51 7.32
CA ILE A 176 0.21 -12.22 7.93
C ILE A 176 1.14 -13.41 7.81
N GLY A 177 2.40 -13.17 7.47
CA GLY A 177 3.43 -14.21 7.34
C GLY A 177 4.78 -13.75 7.85
N ALA A 178 5.67 -14.71 8.12
CA ALA A 178 7.02 -14.43 8.58
C ALA A 178 8.06 -15.32 7.89
N MET A 179 9.21 -14.72 7.62
CA MET A 179 10.45 -15.37 7.19
C MET A 179 11.58 -14.91 8.11
N GLY A 180 12.69 -15.63 8.12
CA GLY A 180 13.86 -15.21 8.86
C GLY A 180 14.54 -16.31 9.67
N ASP A 181 15.19 -15.85 10.74
CA ASP A 181 16.07 -16.61 11.61
C ASP A 181 15.43 -17.01 12.96
N SER A 182 16.29 -17.29 13.95
CA SER A 182 15.91 -17.66 15.32
C SER A 182 14.96 -16.66 16.00
N LEU A 183 15.01 -15.38 15.61
CA LEU A 183 14.12 -14.35 16.14
C LEU A 183 12.68 -14.48 15.63
N ALA A 184 12.48 -14.81 14.35
CA ALA A 184 11.13 -15.04 13.81
C ALA A 184 10.52 -16.36 14.29
N THR A 185 11.36 -17.36 14.58
CA THR A 185 10.88 -18.64 15.13
C THR A 185 10.49 -18.58 16.61
N GLY A 186 10.95 -17.56 17.35
CA GLY A 186 10.76 -17.49 18.80
C GLY A 186 11.60 -18.53 19.54
N THR A 187 12.78 -18.87 19.01
CA THR A 187 13.68 -19.83 19.66
C THR A 187 14.11 -19.32 21.03
N GLY A 188 13.97 -20.15 22.07
CA GLY A 188 14.38 -19.82 23.44
C GLY A 188 13.33 -19.09 24.28
N LEU A 189 12.17 -18.76 23.71
CA LEU A 189 11.05 -18.19 24.48
C LEU A 189 10.46 -19.18 25.49
N TRP A 190 10.54 -20.48 25.21
CA TRP A 190 10.20 -21.51 26.19
C TRP A 190 11.41 -21.82 27.10
N PRO A 191 11.32 -21.57 28.42
CA PRO A 191 12.46 -21.67 29.32
C PRO A 191 13.16 -23.03 29.26
N LYS A 192 14.50 -23.01 29.33
CA LYS A 192 15.36 -24.21 29.39
C LYS A 192 15.27 -25.14 28.18
N THR A 193 14.67 -24.70 27.07
CA THR A 193 14.62 -25.49 25.83
C THR A 193 15.16 -24.69 24.64
N GLY A 194 15.55 -25.40 23.57
CA GLY A 194 15.87 -24.81 22.27
C GLY A 194 14.69 -24.84 21.30
N ILE A 195 13.48 -25.13 21.79
CA ILE A 195 12.30 -25.30 20.93
C ILE A 195 11.83 -23.93 20.44
N ALA A 196 11.47 -23.86 19.15
CA ALA A 196 10.87 -22.69 18.54
C ALA A 196 9.44 -22.47 19.06
N PHE A 197 9.21 -21.39 19.80
CA PHE A 197 7.88 -21.00 20.26
C PHE A 197 7.27 -19.93 19.35
N ARG A 198 6.88 -20.34 18.15
CA ARG A 198 6.37 -19.44 17.09
C ARG A 198 5.09 -18.73 17.49
N GLY A 199 4.22 -19.39 18.26
CA GLY A 199 3.00 -18.79 18.80
C GLY A 199 3.25 -17.62 19.75
N ALA A 200 4.46 -17.51 20.31
CA ALA A 200 4.88 -16.41 21.16
C ALA A 200 5.86 -15.42 20.49
N ALA A 201 6.24 -15.65 19.22
CA ALA A 201 7.20 -14.82 18.52
C ALA A 201 6.57 -13.47 18.11
N PHE A 202 7.30 -12.39 18.37
CA PHE A 202 6.85 -11.01 18.08
C PHE A 202 6.33 -10.77 16.64
N PRO A 203 6.89 -11.35 15.56
CA PRO A 203 6.45 -11.02 14.21
C PRO A 203 5.02 -11.47 13.95
N ILE A 204 4.69 -12.75 14.23
CA ILE A 204 3.39 -13.31 13.86
C ILE A 204 2.77 -14.30 14.88
N GLY A 205 3.22 -14.31 16.13
CA GLY A 205 2.64 -15.16 17.18
C GLY A 205 1.24 -14.72 17.63
N GLY A 206 0.35 -15.66 17.94
CA GLY A 206 -1.05 -15.37 18.32
C GLY A 206 -1.60 -16.17 19.49
N ASP A 207 -0.77 -16.78 20.33
CA ASP A 207 -1.22 -17.66 21.43
C ASP A 207 -1.81 -16.92 22.64
N ALA A 208 -1.71 -15.59 22.69
CA ALA A 208 -2.41 -14.76 23.67
C ALA A 208 -3.05 -13.56 22.99
N THR A 209 -3.75 -12.72 23.77
CA THR A 209 -4.18 -11.38 23.34
C THR A 209 -3.11 -10.34 23.65
N ILE A 210 -3.31 -9.10 23.21
CA ILE A 210 -2.39 -7.98 23.50
C ILE A 210 -2.16 -7.76 25.01
N ASP A 211 -3.11 -8.18 25.85
CA ASP A 211 -3.01 -8.06 27.32
C ASP A 211 -2.03 -9.09 27.93
N GLY A 212 -1.81 -10.23 27.27
CA GLY A 212 -0.92 -11.29 27.75
C GLY A 212 0.42 -11.35 27.01
N LEU A 213 0.38 -11.18 25.69
CA LEU A 213 1.57 -11.19 24.84
C LEU A 213 1.44 -10.16 23.72
N VAL A 214 2.48 -9.34 23.57
CA VAL A 214 2.50 -8.27 22.58
C VAL A 214 3.18 -8.78 21.31
N THR A 215 2.39 -9.00 20.28
CA THR A 215 2.83 -9.39 18.93
C THR A 215 2.13 -8.53 17.88
N VAL A 216 2.67 -8.46 16.66
CA VAL A 216 2.03 -7.69 15.58
C VAL A 216 0.60 -8.17 15.27
N PRO A 217 0.29 -9.49 15.16
CA PRO A 217 -1.08 -9.96 14.98
C PRO A 217 -2.02 -9.50 16.08
N ASN A 218 -1.58 -9.53 17.34
CA ASN A 218 -2.42 -9.15 18.48
C ASN A 218 -2.77 -7.66 18.45
N ILE A 219 -1.85 -6.83 17.97
CA ILE A 219 -2.14 -5.41 17.76
C ILE A 219 -3.09 -5.20 16.56
N LEU A 220 -2.83 -5.86 15.43
CA LEU A 220 -3.69 -5.77 14.23
C LEU A 220 -5.12 -6.22 14.51
N ARG A 221 -5.30 -7.24 15.34
CA ARG A 221 -6.61 -7.77 15.74
C ARG A 221 -7.51 -6.72 16.37
N GLU A 222 -6.97 -5.71 17.05
CA GLU A 222 -7.77 -4.63 17.64
C GLU A 222 -8.39 -3.70 16.57
N PHE A 223 -7.73 -3.58 15.42
CA PHE A 223 -8.24 -2.83 14.27
C PHE A 223 -9.30 -3.64 13.51
N THR A 224 -9.08 -4.94 13.33
CA THR A 224 -10.01 -5.81 12.57
C THR A 224 -11.25 -6.20 13.38
N VAL A 225 -12.45 -6.06 12.81
CA VAL A 225 -13.72 -6.36 13.52
C VAL A 225 -14.02 -7.86 13.67
N HIS A 226 -13.53 -8.69 12.74
CA HIS A 226 -13.96 -10.11 12.63
C HIS A 226 -12.86 -11.15 12.91
N ASN A 227 -11.71 -10.75 13.47
CA ASN A 227 -10.57 -11.65 13.68
C ASN A 227 -10.20 -12.49 12.43
N THR A 228 -10.32 -11.90 11.25
CA THR A 228 -10.14 -12.55 9.94
C THR A 228 -8.67 -12.68 9.52
N LEU A 229 -7.74 -12.42 10.44
CA LEU A 229 -6.31 -12.44 10.15
C LEU A 229 -5.83 -13.88 10.02
N VAL A 230 -5.46 -14.29 8.81
CA VAL A 230 -4.96 -15.63 8.49
C VAL A 230 -3.43 -15.65 8.48
N GLY A 231 -2.83 -16.80 8.78
CA GLY A 231 -1.37 -17.00 8.75
C GLY A 231 -0.66 -16.85 10.09
N VAL A 232 -1.40 -16.47 11.13
CA VAL A 232 -0.93 -16.34 12.51
C VAL A 232 -0.33 -17.66 13.03
N SER A 233 0.80 -17.56 13.74
CA SER A 233 1.46 -18.70 14.36
C SER A 233 0.83 -19.09 15.69
N HIS A 234 0.75 -20.39 15.93
CA HIS A 234 0.25 -20.97 17.17
C HIS A 234 1.09 -22.17 17.60
N GLY A 235 1.34 -22.26 18.90
CA GLY A 235 2.09 -23.35 19.52
C GLY A 235 3.59 -23.32 19.29
N MET A 236 4.21 -24.47 19.56
CA MET A 236 5.65 -24.70 19.50
C MET A 236 5.97 -25.76 18.45
N GLY A 237 7.10 -25.61 17.76
CA GLY A 237 7.59 -26.58 16.79
C GLY A 237 8.22 -25.97 15.55
N ASP A 238 8.77 -26.85 14.72
CA ASP A 238 9.37 -26.48 13.44
C ASP A 238 8.31 -26.27 12.34
N LYS A 239 8.72 -25.65 11.24
CA LYS A 239 7.78 -25.25 10.17
C LYS A 239 7.13 -26.45 9.47
N GLU A 240 7.74 -27.64 9.55
CA GLU A 240 7.24 -28.92 9.02
C GLU A 240 6.21 -29.56 9.94
N GLN A 241 6.30 -29.30 11.25
CA GLN A 241 5.42 -29.89 12.27
C GLN A 241 4.12 -29.08 12.41
N LEU A 242 4.19 -27.78 12.17
CA LEU A 242 3.04 -26.89 12.28
C LEU A 242 2.17 -26.89 11.01
N PRO A 243 0.85 -26.63 11.15
CA PRO A 243 -0.05 -26.59 10.01
C PRO A 243 0.39 -25.60 8.92
N LYS A 244 0.25 -26.00 7.64
CA LYS A 244 0.66 -25.17 6.48
C LYS A 244 -0.08 -23.84 6.33
N HIS A 245 -1.24 -23.68 6.98
CA HIS A 245 -1.97 -22.41 7.00
C HIS A 245 -1.32 -21.40 7.97
N GLN A 246 -0.41 -21.81 8.86
CA GLN A 246 0.46 -20.91 9.60
C GLN A 246 1.65 -20.52 8.72
N LEU A 247 1.83 -19.22 8.53
CA LEU A 247 2.73 -18.66 7.53
C LEU A 247 4.08 -18.22 8.10
N ASN A 248 4.49 -18.79 9.23
CA ASN A 248 5.84 -18.63 9.75
C ASN A 248 6.74 -19.72 9.19
N VAL A 249 7.46 -19.39 8.12
CA VAL A 249 8.39 -20.28 7.43
C VAL A 249 9.85 -20.05 7.84
N ALA A 250 10.08 -19.20 8.85
CA ALA A 250 11.40 -18.93 9.40
C ALA A 250 12.05 -20.20 9.95
N GLU A 251 13.38 -20.21 10.00
CA GLU A 251 14.17 -21.34 10.49
C GLU A 251 15.27 -20.83 11.43
N SER A 252 15.47 -21.54 12.53
CA SER A 252 16.55 -21.19 13.46
C SER A 252 17.90 -21.43 12.79
N GLY A 253 18.84 -20.49 12.92
CA GLY A 253 20.14 -20.55 12.25
C GLY A 253 20.13 -20.14 10.76
N ALA A 254 18.99 -19.73 10.21
CA ALA A 254 18.93 -19.25 8.83
C ALA A 254 19.66 -17.93 8.65
N THR A 255 20.46 -17.85 7.59
CA THR A 255 21.11 -16.63 7.10
C THR A 255 20.35 -16.05 5.91
N THR A 256 20.74 -14.86 5.48
CA THR A 256 20.31 -14.15 4.27
C THR A 256 20.35 -15.01 3.01
N SER A 257 21.35 -15.89 2.87
CA SER A 257 21.44 -16.85 1.75
C SER A 257 20.28 -17.86 1.71
N SER A 258 19.57 -18.09 2.82
CA SER A 258 18.42 -19.01 2.91
C SER A 258 17.08 -18.33 2.60
N MET A 259 17.06 -17.01 2.44
CA MET A 259 15.83 -16.24 2.25
C MET A 259 15.08 -16.57 0.95
N PRO A 260 15.74 -16.87 -0.20
CA PRO A 260 15.04 -17.31 -1.40
C PRO A 260 14.19 -18.57 -1.18
N ASP A 261 14.74 -19.59 -0.53
CA ASP A 261 14.04 -20.85 -0.28
C ASP A 261 12.82 -20.65 0.65
N GLN A 262 12.98 -19.83 1.69
CA GLN A 262 11.86 -19.45 2.55
C GLN A 262 10.80 -18.65 1.79
N ALA A 263 11.19 -17.77 0.85
CA ALA A 263 10.23 -17.01 0.03
C ALA A 263 9.42 -17.93 -0.88
N VAL A 264 10.05 -18.93 -1.50
CA VAL A 264 9.37 -19.95 -2.32
C VAL A 264 8.34 -20.70 -1.49
N GLU A 265 8.73 -21.19 -0.31
CA GLU A 265 7.82 -21.92 0.58
C GLU A 265 6.66 -21.04 1.08
N LEU A 266 6.93 -19.77 1.42
CA LEU A 266 5.88 -18.84 1.85
C LEU A 266 4.86 -18.57 0.73
N VAL A 267 5.33 -18.29 -0.48
CA VAL A 267 4.47 -18.10 -1.66
C VAL A 267 3.62 -19.35 -1.90
N HIS A 268 4.25 -20.52 -1.84
CA HIS A 268 3.55 -21.79 -2.00
C HIS A 268 2.45 -21.97 -0.95
N ARG A 269 2.72 -21.69 0.34
CA ARG A 269 1.70 -21.78 1.40
C ARG A 269 0.56 -20.78 1.19
N ILE A 270 0.88 -19.52 0.86
CA ILE A 270 -0.12 -18.47 0.61
C ILE A 270 -1.05 -18.89 -0.55
N GLN A 271 -0.51 -19.39 -1.64
CA GLN A 271 -1.29 -19.82 -2.80
C GLN A 271 -2.26 -20.97 -2.51
N HIS A 272 -2.02 -21.73 -1.43
CA HIS A 272 -2.86 -22.84 -1.00
C HIS A 272 -3.83 -22.49 0.15
N LEU A 273 -3.85 -21.24 0.61
CA LEU A 273 -4.84 -20.79 1.59
C LEU A 273 -6.25 -20.84 0.99
N LYS A 274 -7.20 -21.36 1.77
CA LYS A 274 -8.61 -21.48 1.37
C LYS A 274 -9.51 -20.58 2.20
N GLU A 275 -9.02 -20.11 3.33
CA GLU A 275 -9.76 -19.33 4.33
C GLU A 275 -9.92 -17.85 3.92
N VAL A 276 -9.15 -17.38 2.93
CA VAL A 276 -9.06 -15.97 2.55
C VAL A 276 -8.86 -15.81 1.04
N ASP A 277 -9.43 -14.76 0.48
CA ASP A 277 -9.19 -14.37 -0.91
C ASP A 277 -7.81 -13.70 -1.05
N ILE A 278 -6.82 -14.49 -1.47
CA ILE A 278 -5.42 -14.07 -1.66
C ILE A 278 -5.23 -13.00 -2.74
N TYR A 279 -6.22 -12.76 -3.60
CA TYR A 279 -6.12 -11.77 -4.67
C TYR A 279 -6.55 -10.38 -4.20
N ASN A 280 -7.52 -10.32 -3.28
CA ASN A 280 -8.11 -9.07 -2.82
C ASN A 280 -7.61 -8.61 -1.45
N ASN A 281 -7.19 -9.53 -0.58
CA ASN A 281 -6.65 -9.22 0.74
C ASN A 281 -5.15 -8.88 0.68
N TRP A 282 -4.72 -7.97 1.56
CA TRP A 282 -3.30 -7.65 1.71
C TRP A 282 -2.60 -8.63 2.63
N ALA A 283 -1.40 -9.04 2.21
CA ALA A 283 -0.45 -9.76 3.04
C ALA A 283 0.58 -8.81 3.66
N MET A 284 0.72 -8.85 4.99
CA MET A 284 1.86 -8.27 5.68
C MET A 284 2.90 -9.38 5.90
N ILE A 285 4.12 -9.19 5.40
CA ILE A 285 5.20 -10.19 5.52
C ILE A 285 6.32 -9.56 6.32
N ILE A 286 6.64 -10.13 7.48
CA ILE A 286 7.70 -9.62 8.34
C ILE A 286 8.89 -10.56 8.22
N ILE A 287 10.01 -10.03 7.73
CA ILE A 287 11.25 -10.79 7.56
C ILE A 287 12.24 -10.30 8.62
N THR A 288 12.76 -11.19 9.47
CA THR A 288 13.80 -10.85 10.46
C THR A 288 15.05 -11.68 10.21
N VAL A 289 16.15 -11.05 9.82
CA VAL A 289 17.37 -11.77 9.45
C VAL A 289 18.61 -10.98 9.82
N GLY A 290 19.75 -11.66 9.95
CA GLY A 290 21.05 -11.03 10.17
C GLY A 290 21.63 -11.21 11.55
N THR A 291 20.83 -11.65 12.54
CA THR A 291 21.36 -11.92 13.87
C THR A 291 22.35 -13.09 13.81
N GLU A 292 22.05 -14.10 12.99
CA GLU A 292 22.92 -15.25 12.77
C GLU A 292 24.25 -14.86 12.10
N GLU A 293 24.24 -13.99 11.09
CA GLU A 293 25.47 -13.51 10.44
C GLU A 293 26.32 -12.67 11.38
N VAL A 294 25.72 -11.72 12.10
CA VAL A 294 26.44 -10.87 13.05
C VAL A 294 27.05 -11.71 14.18
N CYS A 295 26.38 -12.79 14.58
CA CYS A 295 26.80 -13.59 15.73
C CYS A 295 27.71 -14.77 15.41
N GLY A 296 27.47 -15.44 14.29
CA GLY A 296 28.26 -16.58 13.81
C GLY A 296 29.50 -16.14 13.05
N ASN A 297 29.35 -15.26 12.06
CA ASN A 297 30.42 -14.98 11.08
C ASN A 297 30.96 -13.55 11.12
N CYS A 298 30.26 -12.62 11.78
CA CYS A 298 30.53 -11.17 11.74
C CYS A 298 30.61 -10.61 10.32
N THR A 299 29.71 -11.02 9.45
CA THR A 299 29.67 -10.59 8.04
C THR A 299 28.46 -9.73 7.74
N GLY A 300 28.58 -8.88 6.72
CA GLY A 300 27.43 -8.23 6.08
C GLY A 300 26.45 -9.25 5.46
N PRO A 301 25.29 -8.78 5.00
CA PRO A 301 24.27 -9.62 4.39
C PRO A 301 24.66 -10.11 2.99
N ASP A 302 24.08 -11.22 2.56
CA ASP A 302 23.96 -11.56 1.14
C ASP A 302 22.83 -10.72 0.51
N THR A 303 23.20 -9.54 0.00
CA THR A 303 22.26 -8.61 -0.63
C THR A 303 21.55 -9.23 -1.83
N GLN A 304 22.25 -10.05 -2.61
CA GLN A 304 21.69 -10.66 -3.82
C GLN A 304 20.61 -11.69 -3.47
N ALA A 305 20.84 -12.52 -2.45
CA ALA A 305 19.84 -13.46 -1.96
C ALA A 305 18.60 -12.74 -1.39
N LEU A 306 18.78 -11.61 -0.69
CA LEU A 306 17.67 -10.78 -0.22
C LEU A 306 16.86 -10.21 -1.38
N ILE A 307 17.52 -9.65 -2.40
CA ILE A 307 16.87 -9.15 -3.62
C ILE A 307 16.11 -10.28 -4.34
N GLU A 308 16.70 -11.46 -4.45
CA GLU A 308 16.05 -12.62 -5.06
C GLU A 308 14.79 -13.04 -4.28
N ALA A 309 14.88 -13.14 -2.96
CA ALA A 309 13.75 -13.45 -2.09
C ALA A 309 12.61 -12.45 -2.27
N LEU A 310 12.91 -11.15 -2.26
CA LEU A 310 11.92 -10.09 -2.46
C LEU A 310 11.30 -10.14 -3.87
N ASN A 311 12.08 -10.48 -4.88
CA ASN A 311 11.58 -10.69 -6.25
C ASN A 311 10.65 -11.90 -6.34
N ILE A 312 10.93 -13.00 -5.64
CA ILE A 312 10.04 -14.16 -5.52
C ILE A 312 8.70 -13.73 -4.89
N LEU A 313 8.73 -13.00 -3.77
CA LEU A 313 7.52 -12.48 -3.13
C LEU A 313 6.74 -11.53 -4.05
N ASN A 314 7.43 -10.62 -4.74
CA ASN A 314 6.80 -9.64 -5.64
C ASN A 314 6.06 -10.32 -6.80
N ARG A 315 6.62 -11.41 -7.34
CA ARG A 315 6.00 -12.21 -8.41
C ARG A 315 4.90 -13.14 -7.88
N GLY A 316 5.10 -13.72 -6.70
CA GLY A 316 4.24 -14.75 -6.12
C GLY A 316 2.98 -14.22 -5.42
N ILE A 317 3.00 -12.96 -4.96
CA ILE A 317 1.96 -12.40 -4.08
C ILE A 317 1.39 -11.11 -4.67
N ARG A 318 0.07 -11.07 -4.88
CA ARG A 318 -0.59 -9.98 -5.60
C ARG A 318 -0.70 -8.68 -4.82
N LYS A 319 -0.88 -8.73 -3.50
CA LYS A 319 -0.95 -7.56 -2.63
C LYS A 319 -0.11 -7.82 -1.39
N ALA A 320 1.08 -7.23 -1.31
CA ALA A 320 1.96 -7.44 -0.18
C ALA A 320 2.59 -6.14 0.32
N PHE A 321 2.69 -6.03 1.64
CA PHE A 321 3.52 -5.06 2.33
C PHE A 321 4.57 -5.83 3.12
N VAL A 322 5.81 -5.76 2.65
CA VAL A 322 6.93 -6.50 3.23
C VAL A 322 7.68 -5.57 4.17
N VAL A 323 7.94 -6.03 5.39
CA VAL A 323 8.77 -5.34 6.37
C VAL A 323 10.03 -6.17 6.58
N LEU A 324 11.14 -5.71 6.01
CA LEU A 324 12.44 -6.36 6.11
C LEU A 324 13.22 -5.74 7.27
N LEU A 325 13.52 -6.55 8.28
CA LEU A 325 14.26 -6.16 9.47
C LEU A 325 15.64 -6.83 9.46
N GLY A 326 16.68 -6.01 9.56
CA GLY A 326 18.05 -6.48 9.75
C GLY A 326 18.35 -6.88 11.21
N PRO A 327 19.64 -7.04 11.56
CA PRO A 327 20.09 -7.55 12.84
C PRO A 327 19.55 -6.75 14.03
N ILE A 328 19.43 -7.43 15.17
CA ILE A 328 19.00 -6.77 16.40
C ILE A 328 20.08 -5.82 16.94
N HIS A 329 19.66 -4.62 17.32
CA HIS A 329 20.47 -3.62 17.99
C HIS A 329 19.82 -3.24 19.30
N VAL A 330 20.24 -3.90 20.38
CA VAL A 330 19.69 -3.63 21.72
C VAL A 330 20.68 -2.75 22.46
N SER A 331 20.24 -1.60 22.96
CA SER A 331 21.11 -0.62 23.60
C SER A 331 20.49 0.00 24.85
N SER A 332 21.34 0.58 25.70
CA SER A 332 20.87 1.39 26.82
C SER A 332 20.36 2.74 26.33
N SER A 333 19.34 3.30 26.98
CA SER A 333 18.86 4.67 26.73
C SER A 333 19.97 5.72 26.82
N TYR A 334 20.96 5.51 27.70
CA TYR A 334 22.09 6.43 27.91
C TYR A 334 23.26 6.19 26.95
N HIS A 335 23.34 5.01 26.35
CA HIS A 335 24.44 4.58 25.48
C HIS A 335 23.91 3.87 24.23
N GLN A 336 23.16 4.62 23.40
CA GLN A 336 22.45 4.06 22.24
C GLN A 336 23.36 3.47 21.17
N LYS A 337 24.62 3.90 21.10
CA LYS A 337 25.63 3.38 20.15
C LYS A 337 26.15 1.99 20.54
N ALA A 338 26.06 1.60 21.82
CA ALA A 338 26.55 0.32 22.29
C ALA A 338 25.51 -0.78 22.04
N ASN A 339 25.82 -1.74 21.16
CA ASN A 339 24.97 -2.89 20.92
C ASN A 339 25.30 -4.02 21.91
N LEU A 340 24.35 -4.37 22.77
CA LEU A 340 24.45 -5.47 23.73
C LEU A 340 24.53 -6.85 23.06
N LEU A 341 24.16 -6.95 21.77
CA LEU A 341 24.35 -8.18 21.00
C LEU A 341 25.83 -8.56 20.91
N LYS A 342 26.73 -7.57 20.77
CA LYS A 342 28.18 -7.77 20.62
C LYS A 342 28.76 -8.69 21.70
N SER A 343 28.46 -8.44 22.98
CA SER A 343 29.05 -9.19 24.09
C SER A 343 28.48 -10.61 24.25
N ARG A 344 27.39 -10.93 23.54
CA ARG A 344 26.65 -12.20 23.63
C ARG A 344 26.96 -13.15 22.48
N CYS A 345 27.65 -12.67 21.45
CA CYS A 345 27.92 -13.46 20.27
C CYS A 345 29.38 -13.85 20.18
N GLU A 346 29.63 -15.10 19.82
CA GLU A 346 30.97 -15.69 19.82
C GLU A 346 31.92 -14.92 18.90
N CYS A 347 31.49 -14.59 17.68
CA CYS A 347 32.33 -13.89 16.73
C CYS A 347 32.59 -12.42 17.12
N SER A 348 31.56 -11.68 17.57
CA SER A 348 31.66 -10.23 17.77
C SER A 348 32.15 -9.79 19.15
N ARG A 349 32.16 -10.68 20.15
CA ARG A 349 32.58 -10.37 21.53
C ARG A 349 33.99 -9.80 21.62
N ASN A 350 34.91 -10.30 20.79
CA ASN A 350 36.32 -9.90 20.78
C ASN A 350 36.66 -8.85 19.69
N LYS A 351 35.66 -8.37 18.95
CA LYS A 351 35.86 -7.35 17.91
C LYS A 351 35.93 -5.94 18.50
N SER A 352 36.59 -5.02 17.81
CA SER A 352 36.59 -3.60 18.18
C SER A 352 35.21 -2.97 17.94
N ASP A 353 34.92 -1.87 18.62
CA ASP A 353 33.68 -1.11 18.36
C ASP A 353 33.67 -0.52 16.95
N GLU A 354 34.83 -0.11 16.44
CA GLU A 354 35.02 0.35 15.06
C GLU A 354 34.63 -0.71 14.03
N PHE A 355 35.02 -1.97 14.26
CA PHE A 355 34.60 -3.09 13.41
C PHE A 355 33.07 -3.26 13.42
N MET A 356 32.43 -3.13 14.60
CA MET A 356 30.97 -3.25 14.70
C MET A 356 30.24 -2.09 14.01
N ILE A 357 30.82 -0.88 14.03
CA ILE A 357 30.30 0.27 13.29
C ILE A 357 30.38 -0.01 11.79
N HIS A 358 31.54 -0.43 11.28
CA HIS A 358 31.71 -0.78 9.87
C HIS A 358 30.75 -1.88 9.41
N LEU A 359 30.60 -2.93 10.22
CA LEU A 359 29.63 -4.00 9.95
C LEU A 359 28.20 -3.47 9.88
N SER A 360 27.82 -2.57 10.79
CA SER A 360 26.49 -1.93 10.76
C SER A 360 26.30 -1.05 9.53
N GLU A 361 27.37 -0.39 9.06
CA GLU A 361 27.38 0.38 7.81
C GLU A 361 27.20 -0.53 6.59
N GLU A 362 27.85 -1.69 6.53
CA GLU A 362 27.64 -2.69 5.46
C GLU A 362 26.16 -3.12 5.37
N TRP A 363 25.55 -3.44 6.52
CA TRP A 363 24.12 -3.77 6.59
C TRP A 363 23.23 -2.61 6.13
N LYS A 364 23.59 -1.38 6.50
CA LYS A 364 22.86 -0.19 6.08
C LYS A 364 22.96 0.02 4.56
N SER A 365 24.16 -0.07 3.98
CA SER A 365 24.38 0.09 2.54
C SER A 365 23.67 -0.98 1.73
N ALA A 366 23.69 -2.24 2.19
CA ALA A 366 22.94 -3.32 1.53
C ALA A 366 21.42 -3.07 1.53
N PHE A 367 20.87 -2.53 2.62
CA PHE A 367 19.44 -2.22 2.71
C PHE A 367 19.06 -0.98 1.88
N GLU A 368 19.96 -0.02 1.72
CA GLU A 368 19.81 1.09 0.77
C GLU A 368 19.79 0.57 -0.68
N GLU A 369 20.70 -0.35 -1.06
CA GLU A 369 20.70 -0.99 -2.37
C GLU A 369 19.40 -1.77 -2.65
N ILE A 370 18.93 -2.55 -1.66
CA ILE A 370 17.63 -3.23 -1.75
C ILE A 370 16.50 -2.23 -1.96
N HIS A 371 16.51 -1.12 -1.23
CA HIS A 371 15.50 -0.09 -1.35
C HIS A 371 15.45 0.50 -2.77
N GLU A 372 16.62 0.85 -3.33
CA GLU A 372 16.74 1.36 -4.70
C GLU A 372 16.23 0.34 -5.73
N HIS A 373 16.63 -0.93 -5.61
CA HIS A 373 16.17 -2.01 -6.49
C HIS A 373 14.64 -2.19 -6.47
N MET A 374 14.03 -2.10 -5.29
CA MET A 374 12.59 -2.26 -5.13
C MET A 374 11.80 -1.04 -5.63
N GLU A 375 12.39 0.15 -5.59
CA GLU A 375 11.79 1.36 -6.16
C GLU A 375 11.88 1.35 -7.71
N ASP A 376 12.89 0.73 -8.30
CA ASP A 376 12.98 0.53 -9.75
C ASP A 376 11.92 -0.48 -10.26
N THR A 377 11.61 -1.51 -9.46
CA THR A 377 10.62 -2.55 -9.79
C THR A 377 9.22 -2.22 -9.24
N LYS A 378 8.94 -0.93 -9.03
CA LYS A 378 7.77 -0.42 -8.32
C LYS A 378 6.44 -0.93 -8.88
N ARG A 379 5.62 -1.44 -7.95
CA ARG A 379 4.25 -1.89 -8.22
C ARG A 379 3.32 -1.31 -7.16
N ARG A 380 2.17 -0.77 -7.59
CA ARG A 380 1.20 -0.12 -6.68
C ARG A 380 0.72 -1.00 -5.52
N THR A 381 0.80 -2.32 -5.67
CA THR A 381 0.34 -3.30 -4.68
C THR A 381 1.46 -4.13 -4.07
N PHE A 382 2.71 -3.65 -4.16
CA PHE A 382 3.87 -4.26 -3.49
C PHE A 382 4.86 -3.20 -3.06
N ASN A 383 5.16 -3.16 -1.76
CA ASN A 383 6.16 -2.25 -1.21
C ASN A 383 6.96 -2.98 -0.15
N VAL A 384 8.25 -2.64 -0.07
CA VAL A 384 9.19 -3.16 0.92
C VAL A 384 9.65 -2.01 1.80
N LEU A 385 9.37 -2.10 3.09
CA LEU A 385 9.97 -1.25 4.11
C LEU A 385 11.22 -1.96 4.65
N ALA A 386 12.39 -1.55 4.14
CA ALA A 386 13.69 -2.04 4.60
C ALA A 386 14.17 -1.23 5.81
N LEU A 387 14.31 -1.88 6.96
CA LEU A 387 14.86 -1.30 8.18
C LEU A 387 16.16 -2.05 8.51
N PRO A 388 17.34 -1.40 8.37
CA PRO A 388 18.64 -2.08 8.42
C PRO A 388 18.95 -2.70 9.78
N MET A 389 18.27 -2.29 10.84
CA MET A 389 18.41 -2.85 12.17
C MET A 389 17.08 -2.80 12.92
N LEU A 390 16.84 -3.82 13.76
CA LEU A 390 15.79 -3.79 14.77
C LEU A 390 16.35 -3.15 16.04
N THR A 391 16.15 -1.83 16.18
CA THR A 391 16.73 -1.04 17.28
C THR A 391 15.81 -1.00 18.51
N ILE A 392 16.24 -1.58 19.63
CA ILE A 392 15.50 -1.59 20.88
C ILE A 392 16.31 -0.87 21.96
N THR A 393 15.82 0.28 22.41
CA THR A 393 16.43 1.07 23.50
C THR A 393 15.68 0.82 24.81
N SER A 394 16.42 0.64 25.91
CA SER A 394 15.83 0.47 27.24
C SER A 394 16.73 1.02 28.33
N ARG A 395 16.17 1.41 29.48
CA ARG A 395 16.95 1.73 30.68
C ARG A 395 17.65 0.48 31.24
N TYR A 396 17.00 -0.69 31.10
CA TYR A 396 17.46 -1.99 31.59
C TYR A 396 17.60 -2.99 30.44
N PRO A 397 18.49 -2.75 29.46
CA PRO A 397 18.52 -3.52 28.21
C PRO A 397 19.00 -4.96 28.38
N TYR A 398 19.75 -5.26 29.46
CA TYR A 398 20.20 -6.62 29.77
C TYR A 398 19.02 -7.57 30.04
N SER A 399 17.93 -7.04 30.62
CA SER A 399 16.72 -7.80 30.95
C SER A 399 15.91 -8.24 29.72
N LEU A 400 16.28 -7.82 28.51
CA LEU A 400 15.58 -8.15 27.27
C LEU A 400 16.13 -9.42 26.60
N PHE A 401 17.30 -9.90 27.02
CA PHE A 401 17.92 -11.11 26.50
C PHE A 401 17.71 -12.30 27.43
N ILE A 402 17.81 -13.49 26.85
CA ILE A 402 18.09 -14.70 27.61
C ILE A 402 19.54 -14.61 28.12
N PRO A 403 19.84 -14.94 29.39
CA PRO A 403 21.19 -14.84 29.94
C PRO A 403 22.23 -15.56 29.07
N ASN A 404 23.31 -14.85 28.73
CA ASN A 404 24.43 -15.33 27.91
C ASN A 404 24.09 -15.86 26.52
N LYS A 405 22.88 -15.61 26.01
CA LYS A 405 22.48 -16.02 24.65
C LYS A 405 22.14 -14.79 23.80
N PRO A 406 22.40 -14.82 22.48
CA PRO A 406 22.02 -13.75 21.57
C PRO A 406 20.54 -13.83 21.16
N LEU A 407 19.66 -14.23 22.09
CA LEU A 407 18.24 -14.45 21.86
C LEU A 407 17.42 -13.55 22.79
N LEU A 408 16.40 -12.90 22.24
CA LEU A 408 15.46 -12.12 23.04
C LEU A 408 14.62 -13.06 23.91
N ASN A 409 14.33 -12.63 25.13
CA ASN A 409 13.34 -13.29 25.97
C ASN A 409 11.93 -12.73 25.69
N ARG A 410 10.92 -13.21 26.43
CA ARG A 410 9.52 -12.74 26.27
C ARG A 410 9.40 -11.21 26.35
N ARG A 411 10.11 -10.55 27.26
CA ARG A 411 10.11 -9.08 27.40
C ARG A 411 10.77 -8.42 26.19
N GLY A 412 11.89 -8.94 25.72
CA GLY A 412 12.55 -8.48 24.49
C GLY A 412 11.65 -8.57 23.26
N HIS A 413 10.93 -9.69 23.09
CA HIS A 413 9.95 -9.84 22.01
C HIS A 413 8.79 -8.84 22.10
N ASN A 414 8.25 -8.60 23.31
CA ASN A 414 7.22 -7.56 23.49
C ASN A 414 7.72 -6.17 23.06
N TYR A 415 8.97 -5.84 23.41
CA TYR A 415 9.59 -4.56 23.02
C TYR A 415 9.82 -4.48 21.52
N ALA A 416 10.22 -5.58 20.88
CA ALA A 416 10.39 -5.67 19.43
C ALA A 416 9.07 -5.42 18.70
N ALA A 417 7.97 -6.07 19.12
CA ALA A 417 6.63 -5.85 18.53
C ALA A 417 6.16 -4.40 18.69
N LYS A 418 6.32 -3.84 19.90
CA LYS A 418 5.93 -2.46 20.20
C LYS A 418 6.72 -1.44 19.41
N TRP A 419 8.05 -1.60 19.37
CA TRP A 419 8.92 -0.76 18.56
C TRP A 419 8.52 -0.82 17.09
N LEU A 420 8.33 -2.03 16.55
CA LEU A 420 7.98 -2.21 15.15
C LEU A 420 6.65 -1.53 14.83
N TRP A 421 5.62 -1.75 15.65
CA TRP A 421 4.32 -1.11 15.49
C TRP A 421 4.43 0.42 15.48
N ASN A 422 5.07 1.00 16.49
CA ASN A 422 5.24 2.44 16.58
C ASN A 422 6.09 3.00 15.43
N ARG A 423 7.08 2.23 14.94
CA ARG A 423 7.88 2.60 13.77
C ARG A 423 7.06 2.56 12.47
N LEU A 424 6.12 1.64 12.33
CA LEU A 424 5.20 1.54 11.19
C LEU A 424 4.17 2.67 11.17
N ILE A 425 3.71 3.14 12.34
CA ILE A 425 2.73 4.23 12.44
C ILE A 425 3.38 5.62 12.45
N GLY A 426 4.48 5.80 13.17
CA GLY A 426 5.20 7.07 13.27
C GLY A 426 6.09 7.38 12.06
N GLY A 427 6.48 6.36 11.29
CA GLY A 427 7.39 6.54 10.16
C GLY A 427 8.83 6.86 10.60
N PRO A 428 9.68 7.38 9.70
CA PRO A 428 11.10 7.60 10.00
C PRO A 428 11.34 8.73 11.02
N LYS A 429 10.34 9.56 11.30
CA LYS A 429 10.39 10.58 12.36
C LYS A 429 10.18 9.99 13.77
N TYR A 430 9.98 8.68 13.90
CA TYR A 430 9.86 8.02 15.20
C TYR A 430 11.19 8.12 15.98
N ASN A 431 11.18 8.91 17.06
CA ASN A 431 12.36 9.17 17.86
C ASN A 431 12.45 8.21 19.07
N LEU A 432 13.40 7.27 18.98
CA LEU A 432 13.73 6.30 20.03
C LEU A 432 14.27 6.93 21.33
N SER A 433 14.88 8.12 21.27
CA SER A 433 15.46 8.79 22.45
C SER A 433 14.43 9.27 23.45
N ASN A 434 13.19 9.51 22.99
CA ASN A 434 12.07 9.89 23.84
C ASN A 434 11.15 8.71 24.18
N ALA A 435 11.39 7.53 23.58
CA ALA A 435 10.56 6.36 23.72
C ALA A 435 10.98 5.54 24.94
N ILE A 436 10.10 5.41 25.93
CA ILE A 436 10.30 4.49 27.06
C ILE A 436 9.46 3.25 26.74
N LEU A 437 10.04 2.29 26.01
CA LEU A 437 9.30 1.13 25.52
C LEU A 437 8.63 0.29 26.62
N SER A 438 9.06 0.36 27.90
CA SER A 438 8.32 -0.26 29.03
C SER A 438 6.95 0.38 29.27
N GLN A 439 6.83 1.70 29.07
CA GLN A 439 5.71 2.53 29.53
C GLN A 439 4.95 3.20 28.40
N ASP A 440 5.52 3.21 27.19
CA ASP A 440 4.94 3.90 26.04
C ASP A 440 3.58 3.31 25.64
N ALA A 441 2.73 4.13 25.04
CA ALA A 441 1.53 3.63 24.42
C ALA A 441 1.81 3.18 22.96
N TYR A 442 1.01 2.25 22.46
CA TYR A 442 0.93 1.92 21.05
C TYR A 442 0.29 3.08 20.30
N PHE A 443 0.94 3.56 19.25
CA PHE A 443 0.43 4.68 18.48
C PHE A 443 -0.78 4.28 17.64
N CYS A 444 -1.78 5.16 17.64
CA CYS A 444 -2.87 5.09 16.68
C CYS A 444 -2.48 5.79 15.37
N PRO A 445 -2.89 5.26 14.20
CA PRO A 445 -2.84 6.00 12.96
C PRO A 445 -3.55 7.35 13.10
N SER A 446 -2.92 8.42 12.63
CA SER A 446 -3.51 9.76 12.68
C SER A 446 -4.62 9.90 11.63
N LEU A 447 -5.66 10.70 11.90
CA LEU A 447 -6.71 10.96 10.89
C LEU A 447 -6.18 11.73 9.66
N GLY A 448 -5.07 12.46 9.80
CA GLY A 448 -4.41 13.15 8.67
C GLY A 448 -3.57 12.22 7.79
N CYS A 449 -3.20 11.04 8.30
CA CYS A 449 -2.58 9.97 7.53
C CYS A 449 -2.81 8.63 8.23
N PRO A 450 -3.94 7.96 7.95
CA PRO A 450 -4.37 6.76 8.69
C PRO A 450 -3.81 5.46 8.09
N TYR A 451 -2.57 5.51 7.57
CA TYR A 451 -1.94 4.42 6.83
C TYR A 451 -0.59 4.05 7.46
N PHE A 452 -0.08 2.85 7.17
CA PHE A 452 1.31 2.52 7.46
C PHE A 452 2.25 3.49 6.73
N ARG A 453 3.23 4.03 7.46
CA ARG A 453 4.18 5.01 6.93
C ARG A 453 5.26 4.29 6.12
N ASN A 454 5.29 4.58 4.83
CA ASN A 454 6.27 4.04 3.88
C ASN A 454 6.69 5.14 2.90
N THR A 455 7.51 4.78 1.91
CA THR A 455 8.02 5.73 0.91
C THR A 455 6.93 6.30 0.01
N ASP A 456 5.86 5.54 -0.26
CA ASP A 456 4.78 5.95 -1.16
C ASP A 456 3.89 7.05 -0.59
N ASN A 457 3.78 7.14 0.74
CA ASN A 457 3.00 8.18 1.42
C ASN A 457 3.87 9.14 2.24
N TYR A 458 5.19 9.05 2.16
CA TYR A 458 6.09 9.80 3.04
C TYR A 458 5.89 11.31 2.95
N ASN A 459 5.97 11.86 1.74
CA ASN A 459 5.87 13.31 1.50
C ASN A 459 4.43 13.81 1.43
N TYR A 460 3.51 12.98 0.95
CA TYR A 460 2.11 13.36 0.74
C TYR A 460 1.19 12.18 1.05
N CYS A 461 0.22 12.42 1.92
CA CYS A 461 -0.76 11.42 2.32
C CYS A 461 -2.15 11.82 1.80
N LYS A 462 -2.56 11.22 0.67
CA LYS A 462 -3.88 11.46 0.08
C LYS A 462 -4.93 10.67 0.86
N ILE A 463 -5.94 11.37 1.38
CA ILE A 463 -7.13 10.76 1.94
C ILE A 463 -8.27 10.94 0.93
N GLN A 464 -9.02 9.88 0.70
CA GLN A 464 -10.14 9.89 -0.25
C GLN A 464 -11.33 9.18 0.38
N SER A 465 -12.45 9.87 0.50
CA SER A 465 -13.71 9.27 0.96
C SER A 465 -14.28 8.35 -0.13
N HIS A 466 -15.15 7.40 0.26
CA HIS A 466 -15.86 6.57 -0.71
C HIS A 466 -16.72 7.42 -1.67
N THR A 467 -17.37 8.47 -1.16
CA THR A 467 -18.19 9.38 -1.97
C THR A 467 -17.35 10.13 -3.01
N ASP A 468 -16.17 10.62 -2.64
CA ASP A 468 -15.29 11.34 -3.57
C ASP A 468 -14.74 10.40 -4.65
N ALA A 469 -14.37 9.17 -4.27
CA ALA A 469 -13.92 8.15 -5.22
C ALA A 469 -15.01 7.77 -6.22
N GLU A 470 -16.26 7.63 -5.77
CA GLU A 470 -17.38 7.35 -6.66
C GLU A 470 -17.65 8.50 -7.64
N MET A 471 -17.59 9.74 -7.16
CA MET A 471 -17.76 10.92 -8.02
C MET A 471 -16.65 11.03 -9.07
N GLU A 472 -15.39 10.86 -8.66
CA GLU A 472 -14.25 10.82 -9.58
C GLU A 472 -14.41 9.71 -10.63
N ALA A 473 -14.85 8.52 -10.23
CA ALA A 473 -15.07 7.40 -11.13
C ALA A 473 -16.22 7.65 -12.13
N ARG A 474 -17.31 8.31 -11.69
CA ARG A 474 -18.44 8.69 -12.57
C ARG A 474 -17.99 9.74 -13.59
N LEU A 475 -17.34 10.80 -13.14
CA LEU A 475 -16.81 11.85 -14.01
C LEU A 475 -15.81 11.28 -15.03
N ALA A 476 -14.94 10.36 -14.62
CA ALA A 476 -13.99 9.71 -15.52
C ALA A 476 -14.69 8.87 -16.60
N ARG A 477 -15.80 8.19 -16.28
CA ARG A 477 -16.61 7.44 -17.25
C ARG A 477 -17.30 8.39 -18.24
N GLU A 478 -17.85 9.50 -17.77
CA GLU A 478 -18.47 10.51 -18.63
C GLU A 478 -17.46 11.12 -19.61
N LEU A 479 -16.28 11.54 -19.12
CA LEU A 479 -15.20 12.04 -19.95
C LEU A 479 -14.68 10.99 -20.96
N ALA A 480 -14.62 9.72 -20.56
CA ALA A 480 -14.22 8.63 -21.46
C ALA A 480 -15.25 8.42 -22.59
N LEU A 481 -16.55 8.51 -22.27
CA LEU A 481 -17.64 8.44 -23.26
C LEU A 481 -17.58 9.63 -24.21
N GLU A 482 -17.39 10.86 -23.71
CA GLU A 482 -17.21 12.04 -24.55
C GLU A 482 -16.02 11.91 -25.50
N LYS A 483 -14.88 11.41 -25.01
CA LYS A 483 -13.68 11.18 -25.81
C LYS A 483 -13.91 10.10 -26.88
N GLN A 484 -14.63 9.03 -26.56
CA GLN A 484 -15.02 8.00 -27.54
C GLN A 484 -15.95 8.57 -28.60
N MET A 485 -16.97 9.36 -28.22
CA MET A 485 -17.88 10.01 -29.15
C MET A 485 -17.13 10.99 -30.06
N GLY A 486 -16.18 11.77 -29.52
CA GLY A 486 -15.31 12.65 -30.29
C GLY A 486 -14.47 11.91 -31.34
N LYS A 487 -13.83 10.80 -30.96
CA LYS A 487 -13.08 9.94 -31.90
C LYS A 487 -13.98 9.38 -33.00
N THR A 488 -15.18 8.92 -32.64
CA THR A 488 -16.16 8.37 -33.59
C THR A 488 -16.61 9.44 -34.59
N LYS A 489 -16.92 10.66 -34.11
CA LYS A 489 -17.26 11.79 -34.99
C LYS A 489 -16.11 12.12 -35.95
N PHE A 490 -14.88 12.21 -35.46
CA PHE A 490 -13.71 12.47 -36.30
C PHE A 490 -13.50 11.39 -37.38
N GLN A 491 -13.70 10.11 -37.05
CA GLN A 491 -13.64 9.01 -38.02
C GLN A 491 -14.75 9.10 -39.09
N ILE A 492 -15.97 9.50 -38.71
CA ILE A 492 -17.06 9.71 -39.67
C ILE A 492 -16.75 10.89 -40.60
N TYR A 493 -16.27 12.02 -40.06
CA TYR A 493 -15.92 13.20 -40.87
C TYR A 493 -14.78 12.93 -41.85
N THR A 494 -13.73 12.23 -41.41
CA THR A 494 -12.60 11.85 -42.28
C THR A 494 -13.05 10.89 -43.39
N SER A 495 -13.89 9.91 -43.06
CA SER A 495 -14.46 8.99 -44.06
C SER A 495 -15.35 9.72 -45.07
N ALA A 496 -16.19 10.63 -44.61
CA ALA A 496 -17.05 11.44 -45.49
C ALA A 496 -16.23 12.36 -46.41
N LEU A 497 -15.19 13.02 -45.89
CA LEU A 497 -14.28 13.85 -46.68
C LEU A 497 -13.62 13.04 -47.80
N PHE A 498 -13.14 11.83 -47.47
CA PHE A 498 -12.53 10.93 -48.44
C PHE A 498 -13.50 10.52 -49.56
N ILE A 499 -14.75 10.18 -49.21
CA ILE A 499 -15.80 9.83 -50.19
C ILE A 499 -16.09 11.02 -51.12
N VAL A 500 -16.23 12.23 -50.56
CA VAL A 500 -16.49 13.45 -51.34
C VAL A 500 -15.32 13.76 -52.27
N SER A 501 -14.07 13.61 -51.81
CA SER A 501 -12.88 13.79 -52.64
C SER A 501 -12.83 12.80 -53.81
N ILE A 502 -13.16 11.52 -53.59
CA ILE A 502 -13.23 10.51 -54.65
C ILE A 502 -14.33 10.84 -55.66
N ALA A 503 -15.53 11.21 -55.19
CA ALA A 503 -16.64 11.55 -56.06
C ALA A 503 -16.31 12.78 -56.93
N PHE A 504 -15.68 13.80 -56.34
CA PHE A 504 -15.23 14.98 -57.07
C PHE A 504 -14.21 14.63 -58.16
N LEU A 505 -13.20 13.81 -57.82
CA LEU A 505 -12.21 13.32 -58.80
C LEU A 505 -12.87 12.54 -59.94
N ALA A 506 -13.83 11.66 -59.63
CA ALA A 506 -14.56 10.90 -60.64
C ALA A 506 -15.34 11.82 -61.59
N VAL A 507 -16.02 12.85 -61.08
CA VAL A 507 -16.75 13.83 -61.90
C VAL A 507 -15.79 14.62 -62.80
N VAL A 508 -14.63 15.03 -62.28
CA VAL A 508 -13.62 15.74 -63.09
C VAL A 508 -13.06 14.83 -64.20
N VAL A 509 -12.76 13.57 -63.91
CA VAL A 509 -12.24 12.61 -64.90
C VAL A 509 -13.30 12.27 -65.95
N LEU A 510 -14.54 12.00 -65.54
CA LEU A 510 -15.63 11.72 -66.48
C LEU A 510 -15.99 12.97 -67.29
N GLY A 511 -16.04 14.15 -66.66
CA GLY A 511 -16.30 15.42 -67.33
C GLY A 511 -15.24 15.77 -68.37
N THR A 512 -13.96 15.61 -68.03
CA THR A 512 -12.84 15.85 -68.97
C THR A 512 -12.83 14.85 -70.11
N THR A 513 -13.10 13.56 -69.85
CA THR A 513 -13.18 12.54 -70.91
C THR A 513 -14.37 12.77 -71.85
N PHE A 514 -15.55 13.13 -71.33
CA PHE A 514 -16.70 13.51 -72.17
C PHE A 514 -16.44 14.80 -72.96
N TYR A 515 -15.82 15.81 -72.35
CA TYR A 515 -15.46 17.06 -73.03
C TYR A 515 -14.49 16.82 -74.19
N GLN A 516 -13.44 16.01 -73.96
CA GLN A 516 -12.48 15.66 -75.01
C GLN A 516 -13.10 14.80 -76.11
N ARG A 517 -14.04 13.88 -75.78
CA ARG A 517 -14.77 13.09 -76.77
C ARG A 517 -15.74 13.94 -77.60
N SER A 518 -16.43 14.89 -76.98
CA SER A 518 -17.31 15.86 -77.66
C SER A 518 -16.54 16.69 -78.68
N LYS A 519 -15.34 17.17 -78.32
CA LYS A 519 -14.49 17.95 -79.23
C LYS A 519 -13.94 17.16 -80.43
N LYS A 520 -13.97 15.82 -80.38
CA LYS A 520 -13.51 14.91 -81.45
C LYS A 520 -14.67 14.30 -82.27
N GLY A 521 -15.93 14.62 -81.95
CA GLY A 521 -17.11 14.08 -82.64
C GLY A 521 -17.61 14.96 -83.77
N SER A 522 -17.39 14.56 -85.02
CA SER A 522 -18.03 15.13 -86.20
C SER A 522 -19.37 14.41 -86.48
N LYS A 523 -20.48 14.88 -85.88
CA LYS A 523 -21.88 14.73 -86.35
C LYS A 523 -22.86 15.27 -85.29
N GLY A 524 -23.67 16.25 -85.67
CA GLY A 524 -24.77 16.76 -84.85
C GLY A 524 -25.95 15.78 -84.86
N ARG A 525 -26.66 15.63 -83.73
CA ARG A 525 -27.83 14.75 -83.57
C ARG A 525 -29.08 15.22 -84.35
N PHE A 526 -28.97 16.28 -85.16
CA PHE A 526 -30.07 16.92 -85.90
C PHE A 526 -29.75 17.12 -87.39
N ASP A 527 -29.09 16.17 -88.03
CA ASP A 527 -29.01 16.16 -89.50
C ASP A 527 -30.13 15.30 -90.08
N HIS A 528 -31.08 15.95 -90.78
CA HIS A 528 -32.14 15.32 -91.55
C HIS A 528 -31.60 14.76 -92.87
N ILE A 529 -32.00 13.54 -93.24
CA ILE A 529 -31.79 12.96 -94.58
C ILE A 529 -33.18 12.65 -95.19
N PRO A 530 -33.43 12.98 -96.47
CA PRO A 530 -34.76 13.00 -97.06
C PRO A 530 -35.28 11.62 -97.48
N VAL A 531 -36.60 11.55 -97.63
CA VAL A 531 -37.44 10.40 -97.96
C VAL A 531 -37.22 9.91 -99.40
N ALA A 532 -37.09 8.59 -99.58
CA ALA A 532 -37.36 7.92 -100.85
C ALA A 532 -37.84 6.46 -100.64
N ASN A 533 -39.14 6.28 -100.87
CA ASN A 533 -39.90 5.17 -101.47
C ASN A 533 -39.44 3.70 -101.34
N GLU A 534 -40.27 2.94 -100.61
CA GLU A 534 -41.08 1.79 -101.04
C GLU A 534 -40.47 0.58 -101.80
N VAL A 535 -40.88 -0.60 -101.27
CA VAL A 535 -41.34 -1.83 -101.97
C VAL A 535 -40.37 -3.03 -102.09
N TYR A 536 -40.65 -4.03 -101.22
CA TYR A 536 -40.63 -5.50 -101.37
C TYR A 536 -39.34 -6.25 -101.76
N ARG A 537 -38.92 -7.27 -100.95
CA ARG A 537 -39.26 -8.72 -101.13
C ARG A 537 -38.36 -9.69 -100.31
N HIS A 538 -39.02 -10.68 -99.68
CA HIS A 538 -38.63 -12.10 -99.43
C HIS A 538 -37.31 -12.42 -98.67
N LYS A 539 -37.15 -13.48 -97.85
CA LYS A 539 -37.82 -14.79 -97.72
C LYS A 539 -37.39 -15.43 -96.38
N SER A 540 -38.23 -16.33 -95.88
CA SER A 540 -38.13 -17.17 -94.68
C SER A 540 -37.21 -18.41 -94.79
N PHE A 541 -37.08 -19.14 -93.66
CA PHE A 541 -36.72 -20.58 -93.51
C PHE A 541 -35.20 -20.89 -93.52
N ARG A 542 -34.58 -21.77 -92.70
CA ARG A 542 -35.04 -22.99 -92.01
C ARG A 542 -33.91 -23.58 -91.10
N GLU A 543 -34.29 -24.15 -89.93
CA GLU A 543 -33.69 -25.32 -89.19
C GLU A 543 -32.29 -25.21 -88.52
N ARG A 544 -31.94 -25.92 -87.41
CA ARG A 544 -32.49 -27.12 -86.73
C ARG A 544 -31.88 -27.30 -85.31
N LYS A 545 -32.71 -27.79 -84.35
CA LYS A 545 -32.52 -28.86 -83.31
C LYS A 545 -31.36 -28.76 -82.28
N SER A 546 -31.40 -29.27 -81.04
CA SER A 546 -32.18 -30.30 -80.30
C SER A 546 -31.85 -30.14 -78.78
N SER A 547 -32.78 -30.15 -77.82
CA SER A 547 -33.38 -31.27 -77.03
C SER A 547 -32.43 -32.17 -76.22
N VAL A 548 -32.91 -32.55 -75.00
CA VAL A 548 -32.60 -33.69 -74.09
C VAL A 548 -32.24 -33.16 -72.67
N THR A 549 -33.20 -33.01 -71.72
CA THR A 549 -33.73 -33.99 -70.71
C THR A 549 -32.64 -34.57 -69.78
N GLY A 550 -32.78 -34.73 -68.46
CA GLY A 550 -33.90 -34.75 -67.52
C GLY A 550 -33.61 -35.76 -66.38
N SER A 551 -34.34 -35.65 -65.25
CA SER A 551 -34.45 -36.57 -64.07
C SER A 551 -33.26 -36.61 -63.07
N MET A 552 -33.38 -36.48 -61.74
CA MET A 552 -34.38 -36.84 -60.69
C MET A 552 -34.14 -38.22 -60.04
N SER A 553 -33.69 -38.24 -58.77
CA SER A 553 -34.02 -39.20 -57.68
C SER A 553 -33.09 -38.90 -56.47
N GLU A 554 -33.60 -38.41 -55.35
CA GLU A 554 -33.96 -39.16 -54.11
C GLU A 554 -32.85 -39.24 -53.04
N SER A 555 -33.30 -38.96 -51.82
CA SER A 555 -32.61 -38.90 -50.51
C SER A 555 -32.18 -40.31 -50.01
N PRO A 556 -31.44 -40.47 -48.88
CA PRO A 556 -32.02 -40.26 -47.54
C PRO A 556 -31.07 -39.78 -46.41
N LEU A 557 -31.73 -39.34 -45.33
CA LEU A 557 -31.38 -39.32 -43.89
C LEU A 557 -29.96 -39.72 -43.43
N HIS A 558 -29.37 -38.91 -42.54
CA HIS A 558 -29.28 -39.29 -41.11
C HIS A 558 -28.92 -38.11 -40.18
N SER A 559 -29.55 -38.14 -39.01
CA SER A 559 -29.44 -37.32 -37.82
C SER A 559 -28.35 -37.81 -36.85
N SER A 560 -27.78 -36.89 -36.04
CA SER A 560 -27.40 -37.03 -34.60
C SER A 560 -26.39 -35.92 -34.23
N GLU A 561 -26.76 -34.93 -33.43
CA GLU A 561 -26.55 -34.86 -31.96
C GLU A 561 -25.10 -34.53 -31.52
N SER A 562 -25.04 -33.50 -30.67
CA SER A 562 -23.98 -33.00 -29.77
C SER A 562 -23.52 -34.02 -28.69
N PRO A 563 -22.79 -33.67 -27.60
CA PRO A 563 -21.75 -32.66 -27.34
C PRO A 563 -20.47 -33.26 -26.68
N SER A 564 -19.43 -32.44 -26.46
CA SER A 564 -18.63 -32.41 -25.22
C SER A 564 -17.85 -31.10 -25.12
#